data_AF-A0A497MVW5-F1
#
_entry.id   AF-A0A497MVW5-F1
#
_cell.length_a   1.000
_cell.length_b   1.000
_cell.length_c   1.000
_cell.angle_alpha   90.00
_cell.angle_beta   90.00
_cell.angle_gamma   90.00
#
_symmetry.space_group_name_H-M   'P 1'
#
loop_
_entity.id
_entity.type
_entity.pdbx_description
1 polymer ?
#
loop_
_entity_poly.entity_id
_entity_poly.type
_entity_poly.pdbx_seq_one_letter_code
_entity_poly.pdbx_strand_id
1 'polypeptide(L)' 'VKATGFIREHPREAAKIVAEKLGIKIEEAEESMGYLEYSNELSLKQVQRYIDLMAKYGCIERSFPAEELVDLSYLR' A
#
# COMPACT_ATOMS: atom_id res chain seq x y z
N VAL A 1 5.60 -9.76 5.67
CA VAL A 1 5.92 -10.80 4.65
C VAL A 1 4.82 -11.84 4.40
N LYS A 2 4.31 -12.58 5.39
CA LYS A 2 3.40 -13.74 5.19
C LYS A 2 2.18 -13.47 4.30
N ALA A 3 1.45 -12.39 4.54
CA ALA A 3 0.27 -12.04 3.73
C ALA A 3 0.65 -11.66 2.29
N THR A 4 1.73 -10.91 2.10
CA THR A 4 2.29 -10.60 0.76
C THR A 4 2.68 -11.87 0.02
N GLY A 5 3.28 -12.84 0.71
CA GLY A 5 3.59 -14.17 0.15
C GLY A 5 2.32 -14.88 -0.30
N PHE A 6 1.31 -14.95 0.58
CA PHE A 6 0.01 -15.53 0.24
C PHE A 6 -0.61 -14.90 -1.00
N ILE A 7 -0.62 -13.57 -1.13
CA ILE A 7 -1.19 -12.90 -2.32
C ILE A 7 -0.46 -13.32 -3.60
N ARG A 8 0.88 -13.47 -3.55
CA ARG A 8 1.68 -13.86 -4.71
C ARG A 8 1.51 -15.34 -5.08
N GLU A 9 1.45 -16.21 -4.08
CA GLU A 9 1.32 -17.66 -4.26
C GLU A 9 -0.12 -18.08 -4.59
N HIS A 10 -1.10 -17.32 -4.10
CA HIS A 10 -2.53 -17.62 -4.15
C HIS A 10 -3.38 -16.41 -4.66
N PRO A 11 -3.08 -15.84 -5.84
CA PRO A 11 -3.65 -14.56 -6.27
C PRO A 11 -5.18 -14.59 -6.43
N ARG A 12 -5.74 -15.69 -6.95
CA ARG A 12 -7.19 -15.87 -7.09
C ARG A 12 -7.92 -16.00 -5.76
N GLU A 13 -7.30 -16.69 -4.79
CA GLU A 13 -7.87 -16.84 -3.45
C GLU A 13 -7.82 -15.52 -2.67
N ALA A 14 -6.72 -14.77 -2.83
CA ALA A 14 -6.63 -13.41 -2.32
C ALA A 14 -7.69 -12.48 -2.96
N ALA A 15 -7.88 -12.55 -4.28
CA ALA A 15 -8.91 -11.78 -4.98
C ALA A 15 -10.32 -12.15 -4.52
N LYS A 16 -10.61 -13.43 -4.26
CA LYS A 16 -11.89 -13.87 -3.69
C LYS A 16 -12.15 -13.22 -2.33
N ILE A 17 -11.15 -13.18 -1.44
CA ILE A 17 -11.28 -12.56 -0.11
C ILE A 17 -11.57 -11.05 -0.25
N VAL A 18 -10.86 -10.37 -1.15
CA VAL A 18 -11.06 -8.93 -1.42
C VAL A 18 -12.44 -8.69 -2.03
N ALA A 19 -12.86 -9.50 -2.99
CA ALA A 19 -14.15 -9.40 -3.65
C ALA A 19 -15.31 -9.55 -2.66
N GLU A 20 -15.24 -10.54 -1.77
CA GLU A 20 -16.22 -10.73 -0.70
C GLU A 20 -16.26 -9.53 0.25
N LYS A 21 -15.09 -8.98 0.61
CA LYS A 21 -15.01 -7.84 1.54
C LYS A 21 -15.55 -6.54 0.95
N LEU A 22 -15.33 -6.32 -0.35
CA LEU A 22 -15.72 -5.09 -1.06
C LEU A 22 -17.09 -5.19 -1.74
N GLY A 23 -17.70 -6.38 -1.79
CA GLY A 23 -18.97 -6.61 -2.47
C GLY A 23 -18.91 -6.49 -3.99
N ILE A 24 -17.74 -6.81 -4.57
CA ILE A 24 -17.48 -6.78 -6.02
C ILE A 24 -17.33 -8.19 -6.58
N LYS A 25 -17.28 -8.33 -7.90
CA LYS A 25 -17.02 -9.63 -8.54
C LYS A 25 -15.57 -10.05 -8.35
N ILE A 26 -15.33 -11.36 -8.36
CA ILE A 26 -13.98 -11.91 -8.23
C ILE A 26 -13.10 -11.42 -9.38
N GLU A 27 -13.65 -11.36 -10.60
CA GLU A 27 -12.92 -10.93 -11.79
C GLU A 27 -12.50 -9.45 -11.72
N GLU A 28 -13.34 -8.59 -11.12
CA GLU A 28 -13.02 -7.17 -10.90
C GLU A 28 -11.89 -7.01 -9.88
N ALA A 29 -11.90 -7.84 -8.83
CA ALA A 29 -10.82 -7.89 -7.85
C ALA A 29 -9.53 -8.47 -8.46
N GLU A 30 -9.61 -9.56 -9.23
CA GLU A 30 -8.45 -10.17 -9.91
C GLU A 30 -7.78 -9.17 -10.86
N GLU A 31 -8.56 -8.48 -11.68
CA GLU A 31 -8.05 -7.45 -12.58
C GLU A 31 -7.38 -6.31 -11.80
N SER A 32 -8.08 -5.71 -10.83
CA SER A 32 -7.56 -4.60 -10.04
C SER A 32 -6.27 -4.98 -9.32
N MET A 33 -6.25 -6.14 -8.68
CA MET A 33 -5.09 -6.64 -7.93
C MET A 33 -3.91 -6.98 -8.85
N GLY A 34 -4.15 -7.29 -10.12
CA GLY A 34 -3.11 -7.52 -11.13
C GLY A 34 -2.29 -6.27 -11.47
N TYR A 35 -2.80 -5.06 -11.20
CA TYR A 35 -2.07 -3.80 -11.40
C TYR A 35 -1.24 -3.36 -10.19
N LEU A 36 -1.24 -4.14 -9.09
CA LEU A 36 -0.60 -3.76 -7.84
C LEU A 36 0.70 -4.54 -7.60
N GLU A 37 1.75 -3.80 -7.21
CA GLU A 37 2.99 -4.40 -6.72
C GLU A 37 2.93 -4.57 -5.19
N TYR A 38 2.69 -5.79 -4.73
CA TYR A 38 2.65 -6.08 -3.30
C TYR A 38 4.06 -6.21 -2.74
N SER A 39 4.49 -5.26 -1.91
CA SER A 39 5.79 -5.27 -1.22
C SER A 39 5.64 -4.92 0.26
N ASN A 40 6.61 -5.33 1.09
CA ASN A 40 6.77 -4.85 2.46
C ASN A 40 7.93 -3.86 2.59
N GLU A 41 8.60 -3.56 1.48
CA GLU A 41 9.68 -2.58 1.45
C GLU A 41 9.09 -1.18 1.42
N LEU A 42 9.54 -0.32 2.34
CA LEU A 42 9.08 1.06 2.43
C LEU A 42 10.28 2.02 2.37
N SER A 43 10.17 3.04 1.52
CA SER A 43 11.21 4.04 1.32
C SER A 43 10.85 5.36 1.99
N LEU A 44 11.57 5.72 3.06
CA LEU A 44 11.40 7.02 3.73
C LEU A 44 11.57 8.20 2.76
N LYS A 45 12.46 8.07 1.78
CA LYS A 45 12.64 9.08 0.73
C LYS A 45 11.38 9.28 -0.13
N GLN A 46 10.68 8.18 -0.46
CA GLN A 46 9.43 8.29 -1.19
C GLN A 46 8.34 8.91 -0.32
N VAL A 47 8.23 8.52 0.96
CA VAL A 47 7.29 9.12 1.91
C VAL A 47 7.53 10.63 2.04
N GLN A 48 8.78 11.05 2.23
CA GLN A 48 9.15 12.47 2.30
C GLN A 48 8.70 13.23 1.06
N ARG A 49 8.91 12.66 -0.13
CA ARG A 49 8.47 13.27 -1.40
C ARG A 49 6.96 13.55 -1.41
N TYR A 50 6.16 12.62 -0.88
CA TYR A 50 4.71 12.81 -0.81
C TYR A 50 4.32 13.86 0.25
N ILE A 51 4.97 13.87 1.41
CA ILE A 51 4.77 14.92 2.43
C ILE A 51 5.06 16.30 1.82
N ASP A 52 6.18 16.45 1.11
CA ASP A 52 6.56 17.69 0.45
C ASP A 52 5.53 18.12 -0.62
N LEU A 53 5.02 17.17 -1.41
CA LEU A 53 3.96 17.44 -2.38
C LEU A 53 2.67 17.90 -1.70
N MET A 54 2.26 17.24 -0.62
CA MET A 54 1.06 17.62 0.14
C MET A 54 1.18 19.02 0.72
N ALA A 55 2.35 19.39 1.24
CA ALA A 55 2.61 20.75 1.73
C ALA A 55 2.59 21.76 0.58
N LYS A 56 3.24 21.44 -0.55
CA LYS A 56 3.29 22.30 -1.74
C LYS A 56 1.90 22.64 -2.28
N TYR A 57 0.98 21.68 -2.26
CA TYR A 57 -0.40 21.85 -2.74
C TYR A 57 -1.39 22.28 -1.65
N GLY A 58 -0.92 22.58 -0.44
CA GLY A 58 -1.76 23.07 0.66
C GLY A 58 -2.70 22.02 1.26
N CYS A 59 -2.45 20.73 1.03
CA CYS A 59 -3.18 19.64 1.69
C CYS A 59 -2.82 19.54 3.18
N ILE A 60 -1.60 19.97 3.53
CA ILE A 60 -1.10 20.12 4.91
C ILE A 60 -0.42 21.49 5.05
N GLU A 61 -0.37 22.01 6.28
CA GLU A 61 0.13 23.35 6.58
C GLU A 61 1.62 23.54 6.19
N ARG A 62 2.45 22.54 6.47
CA ARG A 62 3.89 22.55 6.16
C ARG A 62 4.43 21.13 5.98
N SER A 63 5.58 21.02 5.32
CA SER A 63 6.33 19.76 5.29
C SER A 63 6.97 19.48 6.67
N PHE A 64 7.28 18.21 6.92
CA PHE A 64 7.96 17.71 8.11
C PHE A 64 8.74 16.42 7.76
N PRO A 65 9.69 15.99 8.60
CA PRO A 65 10.47 14.77 8.39
C PRO A 65 9.60 13.50 8.40
N ALA A 66 9.79 12.63 7.41
CA ALA A 66 9.05 11.36 7.31
C ALA A 66 9.24 10.44 8.53
N GLU A 67 10.38 10.52 9.20
CA GLU A 67 10.72 9.75 10.40
C GLU A 67 9.83 10.08 11.61
N GLU A 68 9.19 11.25 11.63
CA GLU A 68 8.20 11.60 12.66
C GLU A 68 6.88 10.84 12.47
N LEU A 69 6.61 10.34 11.26
CA LEU A 69 5.39 9.60 10.92
C LEU A 69 5.63 8.09 10.83
N VAL A 70 6.81 7.68 10.35
CA VAL A 70 7.10 6.31 9.96
C VAL A 70 8.12 5.67 10.90
N ASP A 71 7.67 4.60 11.58
CA ASP A 71 8.54 3.71 12.35
C ASP A 71 8.73 2.38 11.60
N LEU A 72 9.96 2.15 11.12
CA LEU A 72 10.31 0.95 10.37
C LEU A 72 10.70 -0.24 11.26
N SER A 73 10.78 -0.08 12.58
CA SER A 73 11.24 -1.13 13.50
C SER A 73 10.33 -2.38 13.52
N TYR A 74 9.09 -2.24 13.10
CA TYR A 74 8.09 -3.31 13.01
C TYR A 74 8.10 -4.06 11.67
N LEU A 75 8.72 -3.48 10.63
CA LEU A 75 8.84 -4.13 9.33
C LEU A 75 10.03 -5.09 9.38
N ARG A 76 9.70 -6.38 9.52
CA ARG A 76 10.62 -7.52 9.38
C ARG A 76 10.20 -8.37 8.18
#